data_AF-A0A1W9W110-F1
#
_entry.id   AF-A0A1W9W110-F1
#
_cell.length_a   1.000
_cell.length_b   1.000
_cell.length_c   1.000
_cell.angle_alpha   90.00
_cell.angle_beta   90.00
_cell.angle_gamma   90.00
#
_symmetry.space_group_name_H-M   'P 1'
#
loop_
_entity.id
_entity.type
_entity.pdbx_description
1 polymer ?
#
loop_
_entity_poly.entity_id
_entity_poly.type
_entity_poly.pdbx_seq_one_letter_code
_entity_poly.pdbx_strand_id
1 'polypeptide(L)'
;MFCTPAYLWREKWFTFDCNPTGSDQKYAANQQFCRIFARKKNIKVYDINRGIGTHVVIEEGLAVPGCTVVSTDSHANILGAIGAFGQGMGDQDIAAVFAHGSIWFKVPQSVKIVLKGKRPPKIYAKDVVLNLLNHFGANTLLGYSVEIYGDEVDKFTLDERITISSMATEMGAIAVLFTPSESIMQYCEKRSGKKLEMVRADKDAVYHQEFELDISQFIPMTSLPGHPDDTVDFNKVKKTKIDSAFIGSCTNGRMEDMHAVADVLKGRKVAPGVNLNIVPATDKIWQQCLSEGLITIFKDAGALIGNAGCAGCAAGQIGQNGPGEVTVSTGNRNFPGKQGKGEVYLVSPAIAAASAVAGYITVPNEIPDKPAVFTSGETKHVLSVKPRFDAHGEAKPALSDKQTVIEGKVWIIEKDNIDTDMIYHNRYLAITDIKEMGQYTFDNLKG
;
A
#
# COMPACT_ATOMS: atom_id res chain seq x y z
N MET A 1 31.50 -14.37 -11.15
CA MET A 1 30.60 -15.55 -10.98
C MET A 1 30.89 -16.16 -9.63
N PHE A 2 30.30 -15.61 -8.56
CA PHE A 2 30.34 -16.22 -7.23
C PHE A 2 28.92 -16.68 -6.93
N CYS A 3 28.69 -17.97 -7.13
CA CYS A 3 27.48 -18.66 -6.72
C CYS A 3 27.83 -19.33 -5.39
N THR A 4 27.42 -18.75 -4.28
CA THR A 4 27.44 -19.43 -2.98
C THR A 4 26.19 -20.32 -2.93
N PRO A 5 26.32 -21.66 -2.86
CA PRO A 5 25.19 -22.57 -2.78
C PRO A 5 24.84 -22.77 -1.30
N ALA A 6 23.73 -22.21 -0.82
CA ALA A 6 23.23 -22.60 0.50
C ALA A 6 21.71 -22.55 0.68
N TYR A 7 20.96 -21.64 0.04
CA TYR A 7 19.51 -21.55 0.29
C TYR A 7 18.71 -21.07 -0.93
N LEU A 8 18.62 -21.89 -1.98
CA LEU A 8 17.59 -21.69 -3.01
C LEU A 8 16.23 -22.12 -2.43
N TRP A 9 15.61 -21.26 -1.63
CA TRP A 9 14.21 -21.40 -1.23
C TRP A 9 13.34 -21.19 -2.47
N ARG A 10 12.95 -22.29 -3.12
CA ARG A 10 12.00 -22.29 -4.24
C ARG A 10 10.60 -22.58 -3.76
N GLU A 11 10.20 -21.90 -2.69
CA GLU A 11 8.86 -22.05 -2.15
C GLU A 11 7.86 -21.23 -2.97
N LYS A 12 6.66 -21.80 -3.09
CA LYS A 12 5.56 -21.25 -3.88
C LYS A 12 4.35 -21.26 -2.99
N TRP A 13 3.63 -20.15 -2.98
CA TRP A 13 2.42 -20.02 -2.18
C TRP A 13 1.46 -19.04 -2.85
N PHE A 14 0.18 -19.15 -2.48
CA PHE A 14 -0.81 -18.12 -2.74
C PHE A 14 -1.16 -17.40 -1.44
N THR A 15 -1.42 -16.10 -1.51
CA THR A 15 -2.01 -15.31 -0.42
C THR A 15 -3.29 -14.68 -0.95
N PHE A 16 -4.41 -14.84 -0.23
CA PHE A 16 -5.68 -14.22 -0.62
C PHE A 16 -6.04 -13.10 0.35
N ASP A 17 -5.85 -11.86 -0.09
CA ASP A 17 -5.92 -10.68 0.76
C ASP A 17 -6.58 -9.47 0.11
N CYS A 18 -6.54 -9.36 -1.22
CA CYS A 18 -7.08 -8.20 -1.93
C CYS A 18 -8.61 -8.05 -1.74
N ASN A 19 -9.39 -9.11 -1.86
CA ASN A 19 -10.82 -9.10 -1.51
C ASN A 19 -11.18 -10.39 -0.74
N PRO A 20 -10.96 -10.45 0.58
CA PRO A 20 -11.12 -11.69 1.35
C PRO A 20 -12.57 -12.21 1.35
N THR A 21 -13.55 -11.33 1.21
CA THR A 21 -14.98 -11.69 1.17
C THR A 21 -15.50 -12.10 -0.20
N GLY A 22 -14.68 -12.00 -1.27
CA GLY A 22 -15.14 -12.22 -2.64
C GLY A 22 -16.12 -11.13 -3.07
N SER A 23 -15.58 -9.96 -3.44
CA SER A 23 -16.34 -8.73 -3.74
C SER A 23 -17.47 -8.91 -4.78
N ASP A 24 -17.33 -9.90 -5.66
CA ASP A 24 -18.35 -10.31 -6.62
C ASP A 24 -18.19 -11.81 -7.00
N GLN A 25 -19.12 -12.30 -7.83
CA GLN A 25 -19.13 -13.70 -8.29
C GLN A 25 -17.89 -14.09 -9.11
N LYS A 26 -17.35 -13.18 -9.92
CA LYS A 26 -16.13 -13.44 -10.71
C LYS A 26 -14.93 -13.56 -9.79
N TYR A 27 -14.82 -12.68 -8.80
CA TYR A 27 -13.76 -12.72 -7.80
C TYR A 27 -13.81 -14.00 -6.97
N ALA A 28 -15.00 -14.41 -6.53
CA ALA A 28 -15.19 -15.67 -5.82
C ALA A 28 -14.80 -16.89 -6.69
N ALA A 29 -15.15 -16.88 -7.98
CA ALA A 29 -14.74 -17.92 -8.93
C ALA A 29 -13.21 -17.97 -9.10
N ASN A 30 -12.54 -16.82 -9.22
CA ASN A 30 -11.09 -16.73 -9.35
C ASN A 30 -10.36 -17.27 -8.12
N GLN A 31 -10.82 -16.94 -6.91
CA GLN A 31 -10.27 -17.54 -5.69
C GLN A 31 -10.41 -19.06 -5.70
N GLN A 32 -11.59 -19.58 -6.06
CA GLN A 32 -11.83 -21.02 -6.12
C GLN A 32 -10.96 -21.71 -7.18
N PHE A 33 -10.77 -21.07 -8.34
CA PHE A 33 -9.86 -21.56 -9.38
C PHE A 33 -8.43 -21.70 -8.82
N CYS A 34 -7.93 -20.68 -8.14
CA CYS A 34 -6.61 -20.70 -7.49
C CYS A 34 -6.52 -21.82 -6.43
N ARG A 35 -7.55 -22.01 -5.60
CA ARG A 35 -7.59 -23.13 -4.62
C ARG A 35 -7.50 -24.50 -5.30
N ILE A 36 -8.26 -24.71 -6.38
CA ILE A 36 -8.26 -25.97 -7.13
C ILE A 36 -6.87 -26.21 -7.75
N PHE A 37 -6.28 -25.18 -8.37
CA PHE A 37 -4.95 -25.27 -8.93
C PHE A 37 -3.90 -25.60 -7.85
N ALA A 38 -3.94 -24.89 -6.72
CA ALA A 38 -3.02 -25.08 -5.61
C ALA A 38 -3.09 -26.51 -5.04
N ARG A 39 -4.30 -27.07 -4.87
CA ARG A 39 -4.49 -28.48 -4.47
C ARG A 39 -3.88 -29.46 -5.46
N LYS A 40 -4.11 -29.24 -6.77
CA LYS A 40 -3.54 -30.11 -7.83
C LYS A 40 -2.02 -30.06 -7.89
N LYS A 41 -1.42 -28.92 -7.51
CA LYS A 41 0.03 -28.68 -7.59
C LYS A 41 0.74 -28.79 -6.24
N ASN A 42 0.03 -29.14 -5.17
CA ASN A 42 0.54 -29.17 -3.81
C ASN A 42 1.20 -27.85 -3.38
N ILE A 43 0.57 -26.73 -3.71
CA ILE A 43 1.02 -25.37 -3.38
C ILE A 43 0.24 -24.91 -2.14
N LYS A 44 0.94 -24.33 -1.17
CA LYS A 44 0.30 -23.81 0.05
C LYS A 44 -0.54 -22.58 -0.28
N VAL A 45 -1.74 -22.48 0.31
CA VAL A 45 -2.59 -21.30 0.25
C VAL A 45 -2.72 -20.70 1.64
N TYR A 46 -2.27 -19.46 1.78
CA TYR A 46 -2.65 -18.59 2.89
C TYR A 46 -3.98 -17.94 2.52
N ASP A 47 -5.06 -18.57 2.98
CA ASP A 47 -6.42 -18.27 2.51
C ASP A 47 -6.97 -16.95 3.09
N ILE A 48 -8.22 -16.63 2.76
CA ILE A 48 -8.92 -15.36 3.05
C ILE A 48 -8.96 -14.95 4.52
N ASN A 49 -8.61 -15.85 5.45
CA ASN A 49 -8.57 -15.62 6.88
C ASN A 49 -7.16 -15.31 7.41
N ARG A 50 -6.21 -14.95 6.54
CA ARG A 50 -4.81 -14.70 6.94
C ARG A 50 -4.46 -13.21 6.92
N GLY A 51 -4.95 -12.48 5.94
CA GLY A 51 -4.65 -11.06 5.70
C GLY A 51 -3.54 -10.84 4.67
N ILE A 52 -2.95 -9.64 4.68
CA ILE A 52 -2.11 -9.10 3.60
C ILE A 52 -0.91 -9.98 3.30
N GLY A 53 -0.73 -10.34 2.03
CA GLY A 53 0.23 -11.36 1.62
C GLY A 53 1.67 -11.02 1.98
N THR A 54 2.10 -9.77 1.76
CA THR A 54 3.45 -9.29 2.13
C THR A 54 3.70 -9.36 3.64
N HIS A 55 2.67 -9.11 4.45
CA HIS A 55 2.76 -9.19 5.92
C HIS A 55 2.79 -10.64 6.38
N VAL A 56 1.91 -11.49 5.84
CA VAL A 56 1.86 -12.93 6.13
C VAL A 56 3.21 -13.58 5.81
N VAL A 57 3.84 -13.21 4.70
CA VAL A 57 5.16 -13.73 4.30
C VAL A 57 6.25 -13.40 5.35
N ILE A 58 6.23 -12.19 5.93
CA ILE A 58 7.13 -11.82 7.04
C ILE A 58 6.75 -12.56 8.33
N GLU A 59 5.46 -12.58 8.68
CA GLU A 59 4.93 -13.16 9.92
C GLU A 59 5.11 -14.67 10.03
N GLU A 60 5.11 -15.37 8.91
CA GLU A 60 5.30 -16.82 8.81
C GLU A 60 6.76 -17.21 8.61
N GLY A 61 7.67 -16.24 8.50
CA GLY A 61 9.10 -16.50 8.29
C GLY A 61 9.43 -17.07 6.90
N LEU A 62 8.57 -16.81 5.90
CA LEU A 62 8.82 -17.20 4.50
C LEU A 62 9.80 -16.23 3.83
N ALA A 63 9.74 -14.96 4.21
CA ALA A 63 10.79 -13.99 3.91
C ALA A 63 11.65 -13.76 5.15
N VAL A 64 12.96 -13.73 4.92
CA VAL A 64 13.97 -13.38 5.92
C VAL A 64 14.97 -12.41 5.28
N PRO A 65 15.76 -11.67 6.07
CA PRO A 65 16.85 -10.84 5.57
C PRO A 65 17.70 -11.54 4.49
N GLY A 66 18.01 -10.81 3.42
CA GLY A 66 18.79 -11.33 2.28
C GLY A 66 18.01 -12.15 1.26
N CYS A 67 16.73 -12.46 1.49
CA CYS A 67 15.90 -13.15 0.50
C CYS A 67 15.50 -12.24 -0.66
N THR A 68 15.24 -12.86 -1.81
CA THR A 68 14.44 -12.26 -2.88
C THR A 68 13.04 -12.87 -2.88
N VAL A 69 12.01 -12.03 -2.91
CA VAL A 69 10.62 -12.45 -3.05
C VAL A 69 9.99 -11.68 -4.19
N VAL A 70 9.29 -12.40 -5.06
CA VAL A 70 8.54 -11.83 -6.18
C VAL A 70 7.06 -12.11 -6.00
N SER A 71 6.23 -11.13 -6.31
CA SER A 71 4.78 -11.20 -6.15
C SER A 71 4.09 -10.46 -7.30
N THR A 72 2.80 -10.73 -7.53
CA THR A 72 1.96 -9.88 -8.39
C THR A 72 1.54 -8.57 -7.72
N ASP A 73 1.97 -8.33 -6.48
CA ASP A 73 1.70 -7.12 -5.71
C ASP A 73 2.80 -6.08 -5.91
N SER A 74 2.43 -4.86 -6.34
CA SER A 74 3.36 -3.74 -6.52
C SER A 74 4.06 -3.30 -5.24
N HIS A 75 3.50 -3.58 -4.06
CA HIS A 75 4.04 -3.22 -2.75
C HIS A 75 4.81 -4.35 -2.08
N ALA A 76 5.32 -5.31 -2.86
CA ALA A 76 6.27 -6.31 -2.36
C ALA A 76 7.55 -5.67 -1.79
N ASN A 77 7.87 -4.43 -2.17
CA ASN A 77 8.97 -3.63 -1.60
C ASN A 77 8.89 -3.41 -0.09
N ILE A 78 7.72 -3.66 0.54
CA ILE A 78 7.56 -3.78 2.00
C ILE A 78 8.62 -4.68 2.63
N LEU A 79 9.07 -5.71 1.93
CA LEU A 79 10.07 -6.66 2.43
C LEU A 79 11.44 -6.01 2.69
N GLY A 80 11.69 -4.82 2.15
CA GLY A 80 12.87 -4.03 2.49
C GLY A 80 12.93 -3.62 3.96
N ALA A 81 11.81 -3.62 4.66
CA ALA A 81 11.72 -3.40 6.12
C ALA A 81 12.52 -4.42 6.93
N ILE A 82 12.67 -5.63 6.41
CA ILE A 82 13.47 -6.71 7.02
C ILE A 82 14.81 -6.94 6.30
N GLY A 83 15.22 -6.04 5.40
CA GLY A 83 16.42 -6.21 4.58
C GLY A 83 16.32 -7.33 3.55
N ALA A 84 15.11 -7.60 3.03
CA ALA A 84 14.87 -8.51 1.93
C ALA A 84 14.49 -7.73 0.66
N PHE A 85 14.84 -8.25 -0.51
CA PHE A 85 14.48 -7.65 -1.79
C PHE A 85 13.12 -8.18 -2.26
N GLY A 86 12.08 -7.36 -2.15
CA GLY A 86 10.73 -7.69 -2.60
C GLY A 86 10.35 -6.90 -3.85
N GLN A 87 9.90 -7.58 -4.90
CA GLN A 87 9.52 -6.94 -6.16
C GLN A 87 8.15 -7.38 -6.67
N GLY A 88 7.31 -6.41 -7.00
CA GLY A 88 6.09 -6.62 -7.76
C GLY A 88 6.39 -6.85 -9.23
N MET A 89 5.80 -7.89 -9.83
CA MET A 89 5.99 -8.28 -11.22
C MET A 89 4.66 -8.64 -11.89
N GLY A 90 4.65 -8.69 -13.23
CA GLY A 90 3.47 -9.10 -13.99
C GLY A 90 3.12 -10.58 -13.78
N ASP A 91 1.90 -10.95 -14.14
CA ASP A 91 1.41 -12.33 -14.09
C ASP A 91 2.26 -13.31 -14.90
N GLN A 92 2.75 -12.90 -16.08
CA GLN A 92 3.63 -13.70 -16.92
C GLN A 92 5.00 -13.95 -16.27
N ASP A 93 5.58 -12.94 -15.63
CA ASP A 93 6.86 -13.09 -14.91
C ASP A 93 6.69 -14.03 -13.72
N ILE A 94 5.60 -13.87 -12.97
CA ILE A 94 5.28 -14.76 -11.86
C ILE A 94 5.02 -16.18 -12.35
N ALA A 95 4.30 -16.37 -13.46
CA ALA A 95 4.13 -17.69 -14.07
C ALA A 95 5.47 -18.33 -14.47
N ALA A 96 6.42 -17.55 -15.02
CA ALA A 96 7.77 -18.00 -15.33
C ALA A 96 8.54 -18.42 -14.07
N VAL A 97 8.42 -17.66 -12.97
CA VAL A 97 8.99 -18.01 -11.66
C VAL A 97 8.36 -19.30 -11.11
N PHE A 98 7.03 -19.46 -11.22
CA PHE A 98 6.35 -20.69 -10.85
C PHE A 98 6.79 -21.89 -11.70
N ALA A 99 7.15 -21.70 -12.97
CA ALA A 99 7.62 -22.76 -13.85
C ALA A 99 9.09 -23.12 -13.61
N HIS A 100 9.97 -22.12 -13.52
CA HIS A 100 11.42 -22.30 -13.58
C HIS A 100 12.15 -22.05 -12.25
N GLY A 101 11.50 -21.40 -11.29
CA GLY A 101 12.11 -21.01 -10.01
C GLY A 101 13.21 -19.96 -10.15
N SER A 102 13.19 -19.21 -11.26
CA SER A 102 14.14 -18.12 -11.56
C SER A 102 13.50 -17.11 -12.52
N ILE A 103 14.00 -15.87 -12.48
CA ILE A 103 13.60 -14.77 -13.35
C ILE A 103 14.79 -13.82 -13.53
N TRP A 104 14.75 -12.99 -14.57
CA TRP A 104 15.79 -12.00 -14.83
C TRP A 104 15.50 -10.69 -14.11
N PHE A 105 16.54 -10.12 -13.52
CA PHE A 105 16.52 -8.75 -12.99
C PHE A 105 17.58 -7.93 -13.68
N LYS A 106 17.26 -6.66 -13.94
CA LYS A 106 18.28 -5.63 -14.09
C LYS A 106 18.64 -5.15 -12.69
N VAL A 107 19.90 -5.35 -12.28
CA VAL A 107 20.36 -4.89 -10.96
C VAL A 107 20.23 -3.35 -10.91
N PRO A 108 19.46 -2.79 -9.97
CA PRO A 108 19.30 -1.35 -9.88
C PRO A 108 20.55 -0.70 -9.30
N GLN A 109 20.77 0.56 -9.65
CA GLN A 109 21.76 1.38 -8.94
C GLN A 109 21.24 1.69 -7.53
N SER A 110 22.16 1.90 -6.58
CA SER A 110 21.81 2.16 -5.18
C SER A 110 21.95 3.65 -4.83
N VAL A 111 20.98 4.17 -4.08
CA VAL A 111 21.00 5.51 -3.48
C VAL A 111 21.06 5.36 -1.96
N LYS A 112 21.91 6.16 -1.32
CA LYS A 112 22.01 6.22 0.14
C LYS A 112 21.25 7.44 0.66
N ILE A 113 20.44 7.27 1.68
CA ILE A 113 19.80 8.36 2.42
C ILE A 113 20.24 8.26 3.89
N VAL A 114 20.88 9.30 4.41
CA VAL A 114 21.28 9.39 5.82
C VAL A 114 20.37 10.38 6.53
N LEU A 115 19.60 9.91 7.51
CA LEU A 115 18.76 10.73 8.37
C LEU A 115 19.54 11.12 9.63
N LYS A 116 19.96 12.39 9.70
CA LYS A 116 20.70 12.97 10.84
C LYS A 116 19.74 13.60 11.84
N GLY A 117 20.11 13.56 13.12
CA GLY A 117 19.35 14.19 14.21
C GLY A 117 18.40 13.23 14.93
N LYS A 118 17.47 13.79 15.70
CA LYS A 118 16.47 13.03 16.46
C LYS A 118 15.08 13.35 15.93
N ARG A 119 14.27 12.32 15.73
CA ARG A 119 12.88 12.46 15.32
C ARG A 119 12.10 13.28 16.36
N PRO A 120 11.37 14.32 15.95
CA PRO A 120 10.54 15.08 16.88
C PRO A 120 9.44 14.21 17.50
N PRO A 121 9.00 14.51 18.73
CA PRO A 121 7.90 13.79 19.33
C PRO A 121 6.63 13.94 18.49
N LYS A 122 5.79 12.90 18.44
CA LYS A 122 4.53 12.87 17.69
C LYS A 122 4.66 12.86 16.16
N ILE A 123 5.86 12.63 15.63
CA ILE A 123 6.09 12.29 14.22
C ILE A 123 6.03 10.77 14.07
N TYR A 124 5.05 10.28 13.32
CA TYR A 124 4.89 8.85 13.04
C TYR A 124 5.70 8.45 11.80
N ALA A 125 5.94 7.15 11.60
CA ALA A 125 6.63 6.66 10.40
C ALA A 125 5.93 7.09 9.09
N LYS A 126 4.61 7.25 9.11
CA LYS A 126 3.84 7.81 7.99
C LYS A 126 4.27 9.23 7.67
N ASP A 127 4.44 10.09 8.69
CA ASP A 127 4.93 11.44 8.50
C ASP A 127 6.37 11.43 7.97
N VAL A 128 7.24 10.54 8.46
CA VAL A 128 8.62 10.39 7.97
C VAL A 128 8.62 10.12 6.47
N VAL A 129 7.85 9.13 6.00
CA VAL A 129 7.85 8.79 4.57
C VAL A 129 7.17 9.86 3.72
N LEU A 130 6.17 10.58 4.23
CA LEU A 130 5.58 11.72 3.52
C LEU A 130 6.53 12.92 3.44
N ASN A 131 7.41 13.15 4.45
CA ASN A 131 8.49 14.15 4.34
C ASN A 131 9.53 13.75 3.29
N LEU A 132 9.90 12.46 3.24
CA LEU A 132 10.80 11.93 2.20
C LEU A 132 10.16 12.10 0.82
N LEU A 133 8.89 11.76 0.69
CA LEU A 133 8.14 11.89 -0.55
C LEU A 133 8.01 13.36 -1.00
N ASN A 134 7.83 14.31 -0.06
CA ASN A 134 7.88 15.75 -0.36
C ASN A 134 9.26 16.20 -0.87
N HIS A 135 10.34 15.59 -0.37
CA HIS A 135 11.71 15.93 -0.77
C HIS A 135 12.08 15.35 -2.14
N PHE A 136 11.74 14.08 -2.38
CA PHE A 136 12.15 13.35 -3.59
C PHE A 136 11.11 13.35 -4.71
N GLY A 137 9.82 13.53 -4.40
CA GLY A 137 8.72 13.35 -5.34
C GLY A 137 8.65 11.94 -5.92
N ALA A 138 7.88 11.76 -6.99
CA ALA A 138 7.72 10.46 -7.65
C ALA A 138 8.90 10.06 -8.57
N ASN A 139 9.80 11.00 -8.92
CA ASN A 139 10.75 10.80 -10.02
C ASN A 139 12.23 10.76 -9.60
N THR A 140 12.62 11.38 -8.48
CA THR A 140 14.05 11.50 -8.13
C THR A 140 14.69 10.14 -7.85
N LEU A 141 13.94 9.22 -7.24
CA LEU A 141 14.43 7.88 -6.91
C LEU A 141 13.97 6.81 -7.92
N LEU A 142 13.47 7.23 -9.09
CA LEU A 142 12.92 6.34 -10.11
C LEU A 142 13.95 5.29 -10.55
N GLY A 143 13.64 4.02 -10.32
CA GLY A 143 14.47 2.89 -10.77
C GLY A 143 15.70 2.60 -9.91
N TYR A 144 15.85 3.28 -8.77
CA TYR A 144 16.92 3.00 -7.81
C TYR A 144 16.45 2.05 -6.70
N SER A 145 17.39 1.30 -6.14
CA SER A 145 17.26 0.76 -4.78
C SER A 145 17.75 1.80 -3.78
N VAL A 146 17.04 1.98 -2.69
CA VAL A 146 17.32 3.03 -1.71
C VAL A 146 17.68 2.38 -0.39
N GLU A 147 18.78 2.79 0.23
CA GLU A 147 19.16 2.37 1.57
C GLU A 147 19.06 3.54 2.53
N ILE A 148 18.37 3.37 3.65
CA ILE A 148 18.18 4.42 4.66
C ILE A 148 19.03 4.10 5.90
N TYR A 149 19.79 5.09 6.36
CA TYR A 149 20.73 5.03 7.48
C TYR A 149 20.51 6.15 8.49
N GLY A 150 20.97 5.95 9.72
CA GLY A 150 21.03 6.99 10.76
C GLY A 150 20.68 6.45 12.14
N ASP A 151 21.13 7.15 13.19
CA ASP A 151 20.93 6.72 14.58
C ASP A 151 19.46 6.52 14.95
N GLU A 152 18.57 7.33 14.37
CA GLU A 152 17.13 7.20 14.60
C GLU A 152 16.51 6.07 13.78
N VAL A 153 17.05 5.81 12.59
CA VAL A 153 16.62 4.71 11.70
C VAL A 153 16.90 3.36 12.33
N ASP A 154 18.03 3.22 13.04
CA ASP A 154 18.38 2.00 13.77
C ASP A 154 17.38 1.66 14.88
N LYS A 155 16.65 2.65 15.38
CA LYS A 155 15.62 2.49 16.42
C LYS A 155 14.24 2.21 15.86
N PHE A 156 14.02 2.38 14.55
CA PHE A 156 12.71 2.13 13.97
C PHE A 156 12.27 0.70 14.18
N THR A 157 11.03 0.55 14.64
CA THR A 157 10.39 -0.76 14.83
C THR A 157 10.13 -1.42 13.48
N LEU A 158 9.77 -2.71 13.49
CA LEU A 158 9.37 -3.39 12.26
C LEU A 158 8.15 -2.69 11.61
N ASP A 159 7.18 -2.26 12.42
CA ASP A 159 5.97 -1.63 11.94
C ASP A 159 6.27 -0.28 11.27
N GLU A 160 7.18 0.51 11.82
CA GLU A 160 7.64 1.78 11.26
C GLU A 160 8.42 1.57 9.95
N ARG A 161 9.33 0.59 9.91
CA ARG A 161 10.08 0.22 8.71
C ARG A 161 9.16 -0.25 7.59
N ILE A 162 8.11 -1.00 7.91
CA ILE A 162 7.09 -1.43 6.95
C ILE A 162 6.35 -0.21 6.36
N THR A 163 5.91 0.75 7.20
CA THR A 163 5.25 1.97 6.70
C THR A 163 6.14 2.74 5.73
N ILE A 164 7.44 2.86 6.02
CA ILE A 164 8.37 3.60 5.14
C ILE A 164 8.61 2.81 3.85
N SER A 165 8.85 1.50 3.97
CA SER A 165 9.14 0.64 2.81
C SER A 165 7.93 0.50 1.87
N SER A 166 6.70 0.53 2.41
CA SER A 166 5.45 0.40 1.64
C SER A 166 5.15 1.59 0.74
N MET A 167 5.87 2.70 0.86
CA MET A 167 5.73 3.88 0.00
C MET A 167 6.98 4.12 -0.86
N ALA A 168 7.86 3.12 -0.99
CA ALA A 168 8.98 3.16 -1.92
C ALA A 168 8.51 3.35 -3.37
N THR A 169 7.45 2.64 -3.77
CA THR A 169 6.85 2.75 -5.12
C THR A 169 6.38 4.17 -5.40
N GLU A 170 5.75 4.83 -4.42
CA GLU A 170 5.25 6.18 -4.56
C GLU A 170 6.39 7.23 -4.67
N MET A 171 7.60 6.92 -4.19
CA MET A 171 8.83 7.72 -4.44
C MET A 171 9.56 7.34 -5.76
N GLY A 172 9.01 6.41 -6.54
CA GLY A 172 9.64 5.85 -7.74
C GLY A 172 10.73 4.79 -7.48
N ALA A 173 11.08 4.56 -6.21
CA ALA A 173 12.09 3.59 -5.83
C ALA A 173 11.61 2.15 -6.07
N ILE A 174 12.51 1.29 -6.53
CA ILE A 174 12.27 -0.15 -6.68
C ILE A 174 12.06 -0.77 -5.29
N ALA A 175 12.92 -0.40 -4.35
CA ALA A 175 12.80 -0.81 -2.95
C ALA A 175 13.45 0.24 -2.04
N VAL A 176 12.91 0.36 -0.83
CA VAL A 176 13.58 1.02 0.30
C VAL A 176 14.01 -0.07 1.27
N LEU A 177 15.31 -0.18 1.50
CA LEU A 177 15.96 -1.22 2.27
C LEU A 177 16.50 -0.65 3.58
N PHE A 178 16.29 -1.39 4.66
CA PHE A 178 16.91 -1.13 5.94
C PHE A 178 17.91 -2.24 6.24
N THR A 179 19.07 -1.87 6.77
CA THR A 179 19.95 -2.88 7.40
C THR A 179 19.16 -3.53 8.55
N PRO A 180 19.03 -4.87 8.59
CA PRO A 180 18.31 -5.55 9.65
C PRO A 180 18.96 -5.25 11.01
N SER A 181 18.19 -4.73 11.96
CA SER A 181 18.67 -4.60 13.34
C SER A 181 18.65 -5.97 14.03
N GLU A 182 19.32 -6.06 15.18
CA GLU A 182 19.37 -7.30 15.98
C GLU A 182 17.96 -7.81 16.34
N SER A 183 17.02 -6.93 16.68
CA SER A 183 15.64 -7.31 16.99
C SER A 183 14.89 -7.87 15.76
N ILE A 184 15.15 -7.34 14.57
CA ILE A 184 14.61 -7.85 13.31
C ILE A 184 15.20 -9.21 12.98
N MET A 185 16.52 -9.37 13.14
CA MET A 185 17.19 -10.66 12.99
C MET A 185 16.55 -11.71 13.91
N GLN A 186 16.44 -11.43 15.21
CA GLN A 186 15.80 -12.33 16.18
C GLN A 186 14.34 -12.63 15.84
N TYR A 187 13.57 -11.63 15.41
CA TYR A 187 12.20 -11.79 14.97
C TYR A 187 12.07 -12.78 13.80
N CYS A 188 12.94 -12.66 12.80
CA CYS A 188 12.98 -13.51 11.61
C CYS A 188 13.54 -14.91 11.90
N GLU A 189 14.59 -15.03 12.72
CA GLU A 189 15.16 -16.32 13.14
C GLU A 189 14.13 -17.16 13.90
N LYS A 190 13.40 -16.54 14.84
CA LYS A 190 12.34 -17.21 15.61
C LYS A 190 11.23 -17.78 14.73
N ARG A 191 10.87 -17.08 13.65
CA ARG A 191 9.77 -17.49 12.75
C ARG A 191 10.20 -18.49 11.69
N SER A 192 11.38 -18.28 11.12
CA SER A 192 11.93 -19.20 10.12
C SER A 192 12.48 -20.48 10.75
N GLY A 193 12.79 -20.47 12.05
CA GLY A 193 13.44 -21.58 12.76
C GLY A 193 14.90 -21.78 12.34
N LYS A 194 15.53 -20.77 11.73
CA LYS A 194 16.89 -20.83 11.18
C LYS A 194 17.75 -19.73 11.78
N LYS A 195 19.05 -20.00 11.93
CA LYS A 195 20.05 -18.96 12.16
C LYS A 195 20.27 -18.22 10.85
N LEU A 196 20.26 -16.89 10.89
CA LEU A 196 20.36 -16.03 9.73
C LEU A 196 21.67 -15.25 9.77
N GLU A 197 22.24 -15.01 8.59
CA GLU A 197 23.36 -14.09 8.43
C GLU A 197 22.84 -12.68 8.18
N MET A 198 23.41 -11.69 8.88
CA MET A 198 23.02 -10.30 8.71
C MET A 198 23.56 -9.78 7.38
N VAL A 199 22.64 -9.43 6.48
CA VAL A 199 22.99 -8.75 5.23
C VAL A 199 23.11 -7.26 5.51
N ARG A 200 24.26 -6.67 5.14
CA ARG A 200 24.56 -5.24 5.26
C ARG A 200 25.48 -4.83 4.12
N ALA A 201 25.50 -3.54 3.80
CA ALA A 201 26.45 -2.99 2.85
C ALA A 201 27.89 -3.17 3.37
N ASP A 202 28.82 -3.41 2.44
CA ASP A 202 30.25 -3.40 2.72
C ASP A 202 30.72 -1.98 3.09
N LYS A 203 31.84 -1.89 3.81
CA LYS A 203 32.37 -0.59 4.26
C LYS A 203 32.79 0.32 3.11
N ASP A 204 33.14 -0.26 1.98
CA ASP A 204 33.54 0.39 0.73
C ASP A 204 32.46 0.31 -0.35
N ALA A 205 31.19 0.05 0.04
CA ALA A 205 30.06 0.09 -0.88
C ALA A 205 29.96 1.47 -1.57
N VAL A 206 29.80 1.46 -2.89
CA VAL A 206 29.69 2.66 -3.72
C VAL A 206 28.22 2.90 -4.06
N TYR A 207 27.75 4.10 -3.76
CA TYR A 207 26.40 4.55 -4.07
C TYR A 207 26.40 5.45 -5.31
N HIS A 208 25.36 5.36 -6.12
CA HIS A 208 25.18 6.25 -7.26
C HIS A 208 24.95 7.69 -6.81
N GLN A 209 24.17 7.87 -5.73
CA GLN A 209 23.91 9.15 -5.09
C GLN A 209 23.81 8.95 -3.57
N GLU A 210 24.17 9.99 -2.83
CA GLU A 210 24.04 10.05 -1.37
C GLU A 210 23.32 11.35 -0.97
N PHE A 211 22.33 11.22 -0.10
CA PHE A 211 21.57 12.34 0.46
C PHE A 211 21.69 12.35 1.97
N GLU A 212 21.80 13.55 2.56
CA GLU A 212 21.74 13.74 4.00
C GLU A 212 20.56 14.66 4.34
N LEU A 213 19.66 14.19 5.20
CA LEU A 213 18.46 14.93 5.62
C LEU A 213 18.44 15.06 7.14
N ASP A 214 18.02 16.22 7.64
CA ASP A 214 17.83 16.43 9.08
C ASP A 214 16.42 16.01 9.51
N ILE A 215 16.30 14.85 10.16
CA ILE A 215 15.02 14.32 10.64
C ILE A 215 14.42 15.18 11.75
N SER A 216 15.20 16.04 12.42
CA SER A 216 14.69 16.95 13.44
C SER A 216 13.80 18.06 12.87
N GLN A 217 13.88 18.30 11.56
CA GLN A 217 13.05 19.26 10.84
C GLN A 217 11.77 18.62 10.27
N PHE A 218 11.57 17.31 10.43
CA PHE A 218 10.38 16.64 9.88
C PHE A 218 9.14 17.06 10.66
N ILE A 219 8.08 17.35 9.92
CA ILE A 219 6.80 17.83 10.44
C ILE A 219 5.67 16.84 10.13
N PRO A 220 4.49 16.95 10.78
CA PRO A 220 3.33 16.19 10.35
C PRO A 220 2.96 16.55 8.90
N MET A 221 2.72 15.54 8.08
CA MET A 221 2.47 15.72 6.64
C MET A 221 1.15 15.06 6.24
N THR A 222 0.61 15.51 5.11
CA THR A 222 -0.51 14.85 4.43
C THR A 222 -0.20 14.75 2.94
N SER A 223 -0.76 13.74 2.26
CA SER A 223 -0.90 13.78 0.80
C SER A 223 -2.27 14.36 0.43
N LEU A 224 -2.30 15.24 -0.56
CA LEU A 224 -3.51 15.81 -1.15
C LEU A 224 -4.17 14.83 -2.13
N PRO A 225 -5.50 14.94 -2.37
CA PRO A 225 -6.20 14.08 -3.31
C PRO A 225 -5.59 14.08 -4.72
N GLY A 226 -5.51 12.90 -5.32
CA GLY A 226 -5.15 12.72 -6.73
C GLY A 226 -3.79 12.07 -6.95
N HIS A 227 -2.76 12.42 -6.19
CA HIS A 227 -1.42 11.88 -6.36
C HIS A 227 -0.72 11.70 -5.01
N PRO A 228 -0.17 10.50 -4.69
CA PRO A 228 0.43 10.24 -3.39
C PRO A 228 1.61 11.17 -3.07
N ASP A 229 2.35 11.59 -4.09
CA ASP A 229 3.52 12.46 -3.98
C ASP A 229 3.20 13.93 -3.79
N ASP A 230 1.94 14.34 -3.99
CA ASP A 230 1.45 15.70 -3.69
C ASP A 230 1.31 15.89 -2.16
N THR A 231 2.45 15.95 -1.50
CA THR A 231 2.57 16.00 -0.06
C THR A 231 2.77 17.42 0.42
N VAL A 232 2.09 17.79 1.49
CA VAL A 232 2.15 19.14 2.06
C VAL A 232 2.17 19.10 3.58
N ASP A 233 2.64 20.19 4.18
CA ASP A 233 2.46 20.46 5.61
C ASP A 233 0.98 20.27 5.99
N PHE A 234 0.75 19.40 6.98
CA PHE A 234 -0.56 19.08 7.51
C PHE A 234 -1.40 20.34 7.86
N ASN A 235 -0.77 21.42 8.30
CA ASN A 235 -1.46 22.66 8.65
C ASN A 235 -2.25 23.27 7.49
N LYS A 236 -1.90 22.98 6.23
CA LYS A 236 -2.60 23.52 5.05
C LYS A 236 -4.01 22.92 4.85
N VAL A 237 -4.28 21.75 5.42
CA VAL A 237 -5.55 21.02 5.24
C VAL A 237 -6.40 20.97 6.51
N LYS A 238 -5.93 21.56 7.61
CA LYS A 238 -6.66 21.59 8.88
C LYS A 238 -8.06 22.15 8.67
N LYS A 239 -9.03 21.55 9.37
CA LYS A 239 -10.46 21.94 9.33
C LYS A 239 -11.19 21.67 8.02
N THR A 240 -10.57 21.01 7.05
CA THR A 240 -11.30 20.41 5.93
C THR A 240 -12.27 19.36 6.47
N LYS A 241 -13.58 19.54 6.24
CA LYS A 241 -14.59 18.56 6.69
C LYS A 241 -14.37 17.23 5.98
N ILE A 242 -14.64 16.14 6.71
CA ILE A 242 -14.51 14.79 6.17
C ILE A 242 -15.83 14.05 6.30
N ASP A 243 -16.14 13.22 5.33
CA ASP A 243 -17.30 12.34 5.31
C ASP A 243 -16.92 10.92 5.75
N SER A 244 -15.65 10.52 5.55
CA SER A 244 -15.17 9.22 5.99
C SER A 244 -13.71 9.18 6.38
N ALA A 245 -13.37 8.18 7.17
CA ALA A 245 -12.02 7.82 7.56
C ALA A 245 -11.81 6.31 7.36
N PHE A 246 -10.66 5.96 6.78
CA PHE A 246 -10.21 4.59 6.62
C PHE A 246 -8.85 4.39 7.31
N ILE A 247 -8.79 3.38 8.16
CA ILE A 247 -7.59 2.99 8.92
C ILE A 247 -7.32 1.52 8.61
N GLY A 248 -6.13 1.21 8.13
CA GLY A 248 -5.76 -0.13 7.65
C GLY A 248 -4.87 -0.04 6.41
N SER A 249 -4.80 -1.14 5.66
CA SER A 249 -3.87 -1.39 4.53
C SER A 249 -2.52 -1.98 4.92
N CYS A 250 -1.75 -2.32 3.88
CA CYS A 250 -0.38 -2.78 4.00
C CYS A 250 0.54 -1.68 4.57
N THR A 251 0.13 -0.41 4.50
CA THR A 251 0.94 0.71 4.98
C THR A 251 0.75 0.96 6.47
N ASN A 252 -0.47 0.88 6.98
CA ASN A 252 -0.78 1.13 8.39
C ASN A 252 -1.98 0.29 8.89
N GLY A 253 -1.71 -0.94 9.29
CA GLY A 253 -2.71 -1.85 9.83
C GLY A 253 -2.17 -2.78 10.91
N ARG A 254 -1.02 -2.44 11.51
CA ARG A 254 -0.29 -3.27 12.47
C ARG A 254 -0.56 -2.82 13.91
N MET A 255 -0.01 -3.54 14.89
CA MET A 255 -0.37 -3.32 16.29
C MET A 255 -0.03 -1.91 16.78
N GLU A 256 1.11 -1.34 16.38
CA GLU A 256 1.45 0.05 16.75
C GLU A 256 0.42 1.06 16.21
N ASP A 257 -0.06 0.83 14.98
CA ASP A 257 -1.12 1.65 14.38
C ASP A 257 -2.44 1.49 15.16
N MET A 258 -2.82 0.25 15.49
CA MET A 258 -4.06 -0.05 16.21
C MET A 258 -4.07 0.52 17.63
N HIS A 259 -2.94 0.49 18.32
CA HIS A 259 -2.77 1.13 19.63
C HIS A 259 -2.91 2.65 19.53
N ALA A 260 -2.21 3.30 18.59
CA ALA A 260 -2.32 4.74 18.39
C ALA A 260 -3.76 5.18 18.10
N VAL A 261 -4.50 4.38 17.35
CA VAL A 261 -5.93 4.61 17.05
C VAL A 261 -6.78 4.39 18.29
N ALA A 262 -6.53 3.34 19.08
CA ALA A 262 -7.28 3.07 20.30
C ALA A 262 -7.11 4.19 21.34
N ASP A 263 -5.90 4.73 21.49
CA ASP A 263 -5.61 5.84 22.39
C ASP A 263 -6.42 7.10 22.04
N VAL A 264 -6.64 7.34 20.75
CA VAL A 264 -7.47 8.44 20.27
C VAL A 264 -8.96 8.14 20.46
N LEU A 265 -9.41 6.93 20.16
CA LEU A 265 -10.83 6.57 20.17
C LEU A 265 -11.39 6.29 21.57
N LYS A 266 -10.55 5.91 22.54
CA LYS A 266 -10.97 5.54 23.90
C LYS A 266 -11.79 6.63 24.57
N GLY A 267 -13.03 6.31 24.92
CA GLY A 267 -13.97 7.22 25.57
C GLY A 267 -14.56 8.31 24.65
N ARG A 268 -14.31 8.24 23.34
CA ARG A 268 -14.83 9.19 22.34
C ARG A 268 -15.82 8.51 21.41
N LYS A 269 -16.49 9.31 20.56
CA LYS A 269 -17.40 8.84 19.52
C LYS A 269 -17.00 9.47 18.19
N VAL A 270 -17.15 8.72 17.11
CA VAL A 270 -17.03 9.25 15.74
C VAL A 270 -18.06 10.35 15.53
N ALA A 271 -17.69 11.40 14.80
CA ALA A 271 -18.54 12.55 14.54
C ALA A 271 -19.84 12.15 13.80
N PRO A 272 -20.99 12.79 14.09
CA PRO A 272 -22.23 12.52 13.37
C PRO A 272 -22.08 12.73 11.86
N GLY A 273 -22.46 11.73 11.07
CA GLY A 273 -22.36 11.77 9.61
C GLY A 273 -21.03 11.29 9.04
N VAL A 274 -20.04 10.97 9.89
CA VAL A 274 -18.74 10.44 9.45
C VAL A 274 -18.71 8.91 9.57
N ASN A 275 -18.24 8.24 8.51
CA ASN A 275 -18.00 6.79 8.52
C ASN A 275 -16.55 6.48 8.88
N LEU A 276 -16.29 5.68 9.90
CA LEU A 276 -14.94 5.20 10.23
C LEU A 276 -14.84 3.68 10.01
N ASN A 277 -13.93 3.27 9.12
CA ASN A 277 -13.62 1.86 8.88
C ASN A 277 -12.20 1.54 9.39
N ILE A 278 -12.05 0.45 10.14
CA ILE A 278 -10.78 -0.04 10.66
C ILE A 278 -10.54 -1.48 10.19
N VAL A 279 -9.41 -1.74 9.55
CA VAL A 279 -9.04 -3.04 8.99
C VAL A 279 -7.62 -3.42 9.43
N PRO A 280 -7.46 -4.38 10.34
CA PRO A 280 -6.16 -4.96 10.69
C PRO A 280 -5.47 -5.62 9.48
N ALA A 281 -4.13 -5.55 9.39
CA ALA A 281 -3.38 -6.07 8.25
C ALA A 281 -3.40 -7.60 8.17
N THR A 282 -3.36 -8.29 9.32
CA THR A 282 -3.37 -9.76 9.40
C THR A 282 -4.33 -10.27 10.46
N ASP A 283 -4.72 -11.54 10.35
CA ASP A 283 -5.58 -12.18 11.35
C ASP A 283 -4.90 -12.24 12.72
N LYS A 284 -3.57 -12.41 12.78
CA LYS A 284 -2.80 -12.33 14.03
C LYS A 284 -3.01 -10.99 14.73
N ILE A 285 -2.91 -9.89 13.99
CA ILE A 285 -3.17 -8.53 14.52
C ILE A 285 -4.63 -8.40 14.92
N TRP A 286 -5.56 -8.88 14.11
CA TRP A 286 -6.99 -8.84 14.41
C TRP A 286 -7.32 -9.57 15.73
N GLN A 287 -6.79 -10.79 15.92
CA GLN A 287 -6.96 -11.56 17.16
C GLN A 287 -6.30 -10.88 18.35
N GLN A 288 -5.14 -10.25 18.16
CA GLN A 288 -4.48 -9.50 19.22
C GLN A 288 -5.31 -8.28 19.65
N CYS A 289 -5.81 -7.49 18.69
CA CYS A 289 -6.75 -6.40 18.96
C CYS A 289 -7.98 -6.87 19.75
N LEU A 290 -8.51 -8.07 19.44
CA LEU A 290 -9.63 -8.66 20.18
C LEU A 290 -9.22 -8.98 21.62
N SER A 291 -8.09 -9.66 21.80
CA SER A 291 -7.60 -10.10 23.12
C SER A 291 -7.26 -8.94 24.06
N GLU A 292 -6.77 -7.83 23.50
CA GLU A 292 -6.41 -6.62 24.25
C GLU A 292 -7.59 -5.65 24.45
N GLY A 293 -8.78 -5.99 23.91
CA GLY A 293 -9.98 -5.16 24.04
C GLY A 293 -10.02 -3.94 23.13
N LEU A 294 -9.10 -3.79 22.17
CA LEU A 294 -9.08 -2.69 21.20
C LEU A 294 -10.32 -2.72 20.30
N ILE A 295 -10.80 -3.93 19.94
CA ILE A 295 -12.04 -4.11 19.17
C ILE A 295 -13.24 -3.48 19.89
N THR A 296 -13.32 -3.64 21.23
CA THR A 296 -14.37 -3.01 22.03
C THR A 296 -14.25 -1.49 21.99
N ILE A 297 -13.04 -0.93 22.14
CA ILE A 297 -12.81 0.52 22.03
C ILE A 297 -13.27 1.05 20.67
N PHE A 298 -12.92 0.36 19.59
CA PHE A 298 -13.29 0.74 18.23
C PHE A 298 -14.80 0.70 18.02
N LYS A 299 -15.47 -0.37 18.47
CA LYS A 299 -16.93 -0.50 18.40
C LYS A 299 -17.64 0.55 19.26
N ASP A 300 -17.15 0.78 20.47
CA ASP A 300 -17.69 1.80 21.36
C ASP A 300 -17.55 3.19 20.74
N ALA A 301 -16.48 3.49 20.00
CA ALA A 301 -16.36 4.75 19.28
C ALA A 301 -17.33 4.87 18.08
N GLY A 302 -17.93 3.76 17.62
CA GLY A 302 -18.82 3.72 16.46
C GLY A 302 -18.13 3.32 15.15
N ALA A 303 -16.91 2.77 15.21
CA ALA A 303 -16.20 2.30 14.03
C ALA A 303 -16.75 0.97 13.47
N LEU A 304 -16.69 0.83 12.16
CA LEU A 304 -16.87 -0.44 11.45
C LEU A 304 -15.53 -1.16 11.37
N ILE A 305 -15.52 -2.44 11.70
CA ILE A 305 -14.30 -3.24 11.75
C ILE A 305 -14.39 -4.33 10.69
N GLY A 306 -13.41 -4.35 9.80
CA GLY A 306 -13.29 -5.37 8.76
C GLY A 306 -12.53 -6.61 9.21
N ASN A 307 -12.65 -7.68 8.41
CA ASN A 307 -11.73 -8.81 8.48
C ASN A 307 -10.35 -8.40 8.00
N ALA A 308 -9.31 -9.11 8.44
CA ALA A 308 -7.95 -8.85 7.99
C ALA A 308 -7.80 -8.97 6.46
N GLY A 309 -7.12 -8.01 5.84
CA GLY A 309 -6.94 -7.96 4.40
C GLY A 309 -6.41 -6.61 3.92
N CYS A 310 -6.20 -6.46 2.61
CA CYS A 310 -5.62 -5.26 2.01
C CYS A 310 -6.49 -4.03 2.32
N ALA A 311 -7.73 -3.99 1.84
CA ALA A 311 -8.68 -2.91 2.07
C ALA A 311 -8.21 -1.48 1.66
N GLY A 312 -9.16 -0.62 1.29
CA GLY A 312 -8.90 0.80 0.98
C GLY A 312 -8.00 1.11 -0.22
N CYS A 313 -7.59 0.13 -1.03
CA CYS A 313 -6.63 0.34 -2.14
C CYS A 313 -7.11 -0.17 -3.51
N ALA A 314 -8.15 -1.01 -3.54
CA ALA A 314 -8.74 -1.56 -4.77
C ALA A 314 -10.26 -1.62 -4.72
N ALA A 315 -10.89 -1.65 -5.90
CA ALA A 315 -12.33 -1.77 -6.04
C ALA A 315 -12.89 -3.01 -5.32
N GLY A 316 -14.08 -2.87 -4.71
CA GLY A 316 -14.77 -3.95 -3.98
C GLY A 316 -14.34 -4.12 -2.52
N GLN A 317 -13.36 -3.34 -2.06
CA GLN A 317 -12.84 -3.42 -0.70
C GLN A 317 -13.62 -2.55 0.30
N ILE A 318 -13.43 -2.83 1.60
CA ILE A 318 -13.86 -1.93 2.67
C ILE A 318 -13.15 -0.57 2.52
N GLY A 319 -13.86 0.52 2.80
CA GLY A 319 -13.33 1.88 2.73
C GLY A 319 -13.47 2.54 1.37
N GLN A 320 -14.30 2.00 0.47
CA GLN A 320 -14.65 2.65 -0.79
C GLN A 320 -15.50 3.92 -0.57
N ASN A 321 -15.23 4.98 -1.32
CA ASN A 321 -15.90 6.26 -1.20
C ASN A 321 -16.71 6.67 -2.45
N GLY A 322 -17.76 7.46 -2.21
CA GLY A 322 -18.68 7.97 -3.22
C GLY A 322 -18.22 9.28 -3.86
N PRO A 323 -18.85 9.71 -4.97
CA PRO A 323 -18.53 11.00 -5.57
C PRO A 323 -18.88 12.16 -4.63
N GLY A 324 -17.96 13.11 -4.47
CA GLY A 324 -18.10 14.25 -3.56
C GLY A 324 -17.79 13.95 -2.09
N GLU A 325 -17.48 12.70 -1.75
CA GLU A 325 -17.05 12.30 -0.41
C GLU A 325 -15.59 12.69 -0.17
N VAL A 326 -15.30 13.33 0.96
CA VAL A 326 -13.94 13.62 1.42
C VAL A 326 -13.51 12.57 2.45
N THR A 327 -12.49 11.80 2.10
CA THR A 327 -11.96 10.69 2.90
C THR A 327 -10.56 10.99 3.40
N VAL A 328 -10.29 10.70 4.67
CA VAL A 328 -8.91 10.53 5.16
C VAL A 328 -8.57 9.03 5.22
N SER A 329 -7.41 8.65 4.70
CA SER A 329 -7.01 7.25 4.57
C SER A 329 -5.59 7.05 5.09
N THR A 330 -5.33 5.94 5.75
CA THR A 330 -3.97 5.51 6.11
C THR A 330 -3.32 4.63 5.05
N GLY A 331 -3.94 4.53 3.88
CA GLY A 331 -3.37 3.87 2.70
C GLY A 331 -2.13 4.59 2.15
N ASN A 332 -1.54 4.04 1.09
CA ASN A 332 -0.42 4.62 0.36
C ASN A 332 -0.82 5.22 -1.00
N ARG A 333 -2.04 4.96 -1.49
CA ARG A 333 -2.50 5.44 -2.79
C ARG A 333 -3.81 6.20 -2.70
N ASN A 334 -3.87 7.33 -3.38
CA ASN A 334 -5.05 8.19 -3.52
C ASN A 334 -5.29 8.67 -4.96
N PHE A 335 -4.78 7.92 -5.95
CA PHE A 335 -5.11 8.19 -7.35
C PHE A 335 -6.63 8.13 -7.58
N PRO A 336 -7.20 8.99 -8.46
CA PRO A 336 -8.64 8.99 -8.71
C PRO A 336 -9.13 7.60 -9.14
N GLY A 337 -10.19 7.10 -8.49
CA GLY A 337 -10.75 5.78 -8.80
C GLY A 337 -10.17 4.61 -7.98
N LYS A 338 -9.06 4.79 -7.24
CA LYS A 338 -8.43 3.70 -6.47
C LYS A 338 -9.28 3.22 -5.30
N GLN A 339 -9.58 4.14 -4.41
CA GLN A 339 -10.40 3.93 -3.20
C GLN A 339 -11.85 4.39 -3.43
N GLY A 340 -12.24 4.66 -4.68
CA GLY A 340 -13.58 5.11 -5.05
C GLY A 340 -13.54 6.41 -5.84
N LYS A 341 -14.65 7.16 -5.82
CA LYS A 341 -14.85 8.38 -6.63
C LYS A 341 -14.73 9.69 -5.83
N GLY A 342 -14.41 9.59 -4.55
CA GLY A 342 -14.22 10.72 -3.65
C GLY A 342 -12.79 11.27 -3.66
N GLU A 343 -12.57 12.29 -2.85
CA GLU A 343 -11.26 12.88 -2.59
C GLU A 343 -10.59 12.16 -1.42
N VAL A 344 -9.34 11.73 -1.57
CA VAL A 344 -8.64 10.94 -0.55
C VAL A 344 -7.36 11.63 -0.11
N TYR A 345 -7.32 12.02 1.16
CA TYR A 345 -6.12 12.53 1.83
C TYR A 345 -5.39 11.37 2.51
N LEU A 346 -4.08 11.25 2.32
CA LEU A 346 -3.29 10.23 3.03
C LEU A 346 -2.66 10.81 4.29
N VAL A 347 -2.92 10.18 5.43
CA VAL A 347 -2.50 10.66 6.76
C VAL A 347 -2.04 9.52 7.66
N SER A 348 -1.42 9.85 8.80
CA SER A 348 -1.08 8.87 9.84
C SER A 348 -2.33 8.32 10.56
N PRO A 349 -2.28 7.12 11.17
CA PRO A 349 -3.42 6.53 11.87
C PRO A 349 -3.99 7.39 12.98
N ALA A 350 -3.12 8.05 13.75
CA ALA A 350 -3.54 8.95 14.82
C ALA A 350 -4.31 10.16 14.27
N ILE A 351 -3.88 10.72 13.14
CA ILE A 351 -4.58 11.83 12.45
C ILE A 351 -5.91 11.34 11.87
N ALA A 352 -5.95 10.17 11.24
CA ALA A 352 -7.21 9.61 10.72
C ALA A 352 -8.25 9.41 11.83
N ALA A 353 -7.84 8.82 12.96
CA ALA A 353 -8.72 8.63 14.12
C ALA A 353 -9.18 9.95 14.73
N ALA A 354 -8.28 10.91 14.91
CA ALA A 354 -8.61 12.23 15.46
C ALA A 354 -9.59 12.98 14.55
N SER A 355 -9.37 12.90 13.24
CA SER A 355 -10.23 13.52 12.24
C SER A 355 -11.62 12.89 12.21
N ALA A 356 -11.72 11.57 12.35
CA ALA A 356 -12.99 10.86 12.42
C ALA A 356 -13.84 11.27 13.65
N VAL A 357 -13.19 11.52 14.79
CA VAL A 357 -13.86 12.03 16.00
C VAL A 357 -14.24 13.50 15.83
N ALA A 358 -13.41 14.32 15.20
CA ALA A 358 -13.65 15.76 15.04
C ALA A 358 -14.66 16.10 13.93
N GLY A 359 -14.79 15.26 12.90
CA GLY A 359 -15.57 15.54 11.69
C GLY A 359 -14.84 16.41 10.66
N TYR A 360 -13.55 16.66 10.87
CA TYR A 360 -12.67 17.40 9.96
C TYR A 360 -11.21 17.02 10.22
N ILE A 361 -10.33 17.31 9.27
CA ILE A 361 -8.91 17.00 9.36
C ILE A 361 -8.26 17.73 10.56
N THR A 362 -7.81 16.98 11.57
CA THR A 362 -7.17 17.49 12.78
C THR A 362 -6.17 16.49 13.41
N VAL A 363 -5.42 16.94 14.41
CA VAL A 363 -4.46 16.13 15.18
C VAL A 363 -5.05 15.71 16.54
N PRO A 364 -4.56 14.63 17.18
CA PRO A 364 -5.08 14.12 18.45
C PRO A 364 -5.21 15.15 19.59
N ASN A 365 -4.32 16.13 19.66
CA ASN A 365 -4.32 17.17 20.71
C ASN A 365 -5.17 18.40 20.36
N GLU A 366 -5.81 18.42 19.20
CA GLU A 366 -6.68 19.50 18.72
C GLU A 366 -8.09 18.98 18.39
N ILE A 367 -8.47 17.83 18.95
CA ILE A 367 -9.85 17.32 18.86
C ILE A 367 -10.76 18.27 19.66
N PRO A 368 -11.83 18.81 19.06
CA PRO A 368 -12.73 19.73 19.75
C PRO A 368 -13.64 19.00 20.75
N ASP A 369 -14.13 19.72 21.76
CA ASP A 369 -15.12 19.18 22.72
C ASP A 369 -16.45 18.79 22.06
N LYS A 370 -16.81 19.48 20.97
CA LYS A 370 -17.99 19.22 20.15
C LYS A 370 -17.54 18.92 18.72
N PRO A 371 -17.97 17.79 18.12
CA PRO A 371 -17.62 17.46 16.74
C PRO A 371 -18.27 18.45 15.76
N ALA A 372 -17.71 18.55 14.56
CA ALA A 372 -18.38 19.23 13.47
C ALA A 372 -19.69 18.53 13.13
N VAL A 373 -20.70 19.34 12.79
CA VAL A 373 -22.02 18.87 12.37
C VAL A 373 -22.23 19.33 10.93
N PHE A 374 -22.68 18.42 10.07
CA PHE A 374 -23.12 18.74 8.73
C PHE A 374 -24.56 19.29 8.79
N THR A 375 -24.74 20.57 8.51
CA THR A 375 -26.07 21.20 8.47
C THR A 375 -26.67 21.11 7.07
N SER A 376 -27.98 20.85 6.97
CA SER A 376 -28.72 20.83 5.71
C SER A 376 -28.60 22.18 4.99
N GLY A 377 -27.75 22.27 3.96
CA GLY A 377 -27.51 23.50 3.19
C GLY A 377 -26.10 23.66 2.63
N GLU A 378 -25.11 22.90 3.14
CA GLU A 378 -23.71 23.00 2.71
C GLU A 378 -23.33 22.07 1.54
N THR A 379 -24.23 21.22 1.05
CA THR A 379 -23.99 20.34 -0.10
C THR A 379 -24.02 21.11 -1.43
N LYS A 380 -22.96 21.89 -1.70
CA LYS A 380 -22.65 22.37 -3.06
C LYS A 380 -21.76 21.37 -3.81
N HIS A 381 -22.20 20.12 -3.93
CA HIS A 381 -21.63 19.20 -4.91
C HIS A 381 -22.76 18.57 -5.72
N VAL A 382 -23.02 19.18 -6.88
CA VAL A 382 -23.94 18.64 -7.88
C VAL A 382 -23.30 17.38 -8.46
N LEU A 383 -23.85 16.23 -8.12
CA LEU A 383 -23.57 14.95 -8.76
C LEU A 383 -24.02 15.02 -10.22
N SER A 384 -23.13 15.37 -11.15
CA SER A 384 -23.37 15.18 -12.58
C SER A 384 -22.48 14.05 -13.10
N VAL A 385 -22.95 12.80 -12.99
CA VAL A 385 -22.37 11.67 -13.72
C VAL A 385 -23.45 11.12 -14.64
N LYS A 386 -23.33 11.42 -15.95
CA LYS A 386 -24.12 10.72 -16.98
C LYS A 386 -23.50 9.34 -17.24
N PRO A 387 -24.24 8.24 -17.17
CA PRO A 387 -23.77 6.96 -17.69
C PRO A 387 -23.95 6.91 -19.21
N ARG A 388 -22.94 6.41 -19.93
CA ARG A 388 -23.07 5.97 -21.33
C ARG A 388 -22.69 4.50 -21.42
N PHE A 389 -23.67 3.68 -21.77
CA PHE A 389 -23.48 2.38 -22.39
C PHE A 389 -23.81 2.56 -23.87
N ASP A 390 -23.01 2.00 -24.77
CA ASP A 390 -23.45 1.54 -26.08
C ASP A 390 -22.55 0.38 -26.54
N ALA A 391 -23.18 -0.59 -27.20
CA ALA A 391 -22.63 -1.89 -27.60
C ALA A 391 -22.34 -1.94 -29.12
N HIS A 392 -21.59 -2.99 -29.49
CA HIS A 392 -21.47 -3.67 -30.80
C HIS A 392 -20.14 -3.52 -31.56
N GLY A 393 -19.57 -4.68 -31.95
CA GLY A 393 -18.54 -4.82 -32.97
C GLY A 393 -17.91 -6.22 -33.01
N GLU A 394 -18.05 -6.94 -34.12
CA GLU A 394 -17.71 -8.35 -34.36
C GLU A 394 -16.21 -8.67 -34.46
N ALA A 395 -15.86 -9.95 -34.31
CA ALA A 395 -14.50 -10.51 -34.32
C ALA A 395 -13.91 -10.76 -35.72
N LYS A 396 -12.59 -10.56 -35.89
CA LYS A 396 -11.77 -11.12 -37.01
C LYS A 396 -10.28 -11.35 -36.62
N PRO A 397 -9.51 -12.16 -37.39
CA PRO A 397 -8.60 -13.18 -36.87
C PRO A 397 -7.10 -12.81 -36.82
N ALA A 398 -6.31 -13.83 -36.46
CA ALA A 398 -4.93 -13.84 -35.96
C ALA A 398 -3.83 -13.15 -36.79
N LEU A 399 -2.84 -12.64 -36.04
CA LEU A 399 -1.64 -11.90 -36.42
C LEU A 399 -0.63 -12.73 -37.23
N SER A 400 -0.03 -12.12 -38.26
CA SER A 400 1.29 -12.48 -38.78
C SER A 400 2.11 -11.25 -39.16
N ASP A 401 3.42 -11.35 -38.92
CA ASP A 401 4.57 -10.53 -39.30
C ASP A 401 4.63 -9.05 -38.87
N LYS A 402 5.64 -8.73 -38.05
CA LYS A 402 5.90 -7.39 -37.48
C LYS A 402 6.15 -6.37 -38.60
N GLN A 403 5.14 -5.54 -38.87
CA GLN A 403 5.29 -4.28 -39.60
C GLN A 403 6.20 -3.32 -38.82
N THR A 404 7.19 -2.74 -39.48
CA THR A 404 8.05 -1.68 -38.93
C THR A 404 7.51 -0.28 -39.20
N VAL A 405 6.42 -0.17 -39.97
CA VAL A 405 5.68 1.07 -40.22
C VAL A 405 4.21 0.77 -39.99
N ILE A 406 3.60 1.48 -39.04
CA ILE A 406 2.18 1.38 -38.71
C ILE A 406 1.52 2.69 -39.11
N GLU A 407 0.52 2.61 -39.98
CA GLU A 407 -0.35 3.74 -40.31
C GLU A 407 -1.72 3.50 -39.68
N GLY A 408 -2.23 4.47 -38.92
CA GLY A 408 -3.46 4.31 -38.17
C GLY A 408 -3.91 5.59 -37.49
N LYS A 409 -5.11 5.55 -36.92
CA LYS A 409 -5.61 6.65 -36.09
C LYS A 409 -4.85 6.66 -34.77
N VAL A 410 -4.32 7.81 -34.40
CA VAL A 410 -3.66 8.02 -33.09
C VAL A 410 -4.68 8.60 -32.14
N TRP A 411 -4.78 7.99 -30.96
CA TRP A 411 -5.46 8.59 -29.82
C TRP A 411 -4.43 9.38 -29.02
N ILE A 412 -4.52 10.71 -29.04
CA ILE A 412 -3.60 11.58 -28.31
C ILE A 412 -4.20 11.90 -26.94
N ILE A 413 -3.47 11.53 -25.89
CA ILE A 413 -3.79 11.89 -24.52
C ILE A 413 -2.86 13.03 -24.14
N GLU A 414 -3.38 14.25 -24.04
CA GLU A 414 -2.61 15.46 -23.67
C GLU A 414 -2.35 15.51 -22.15
N LYS A 415 -1.78 14.44 -21.59
CA LYS A 415 -1.44 14.32 -20.17
C LYS A 415 -0.15 13.54 -20.01
N ASP A 416 0.77 14.09 -19.21
CA ASP A 416 2.02 13.45 -18.80
C ASP A 416 1.82 12.62 -17.51
N ASN A 417 2.78 11.75 -17.18
CA ASN A 417 2.74 10.84 -16.01
C ASN A 417 1.49 9.94 -15.97
N ILE A 418 1.23 9.26 -17.09
CA ILE A 418 0.17 8.25 -17.19
C ILE A 418 0.54 7.03 -16.33
N ASP A 419 -0.21 6.79 -15.26
CA ASP A 419 -0.02 5.63 -14.39
C ASP A 419 -0.75 4.37 -14.90
N THR A 420 -0.52 3.22 -14.26
CA THR A 420 -1.12 1.94 -14.66
C THR A 420 -2.64 1.90 -14.54
N ASP A 421 -3.26 2.68 -13.64
CA ASP A 421 -4.71 2.75 -13.50
C ASP A 421 -5.36 3.68 -14.51
N MET A 422 -4.61 4.68 -14.99
CA MET A 422 -4.95 5.47 -16.16
C MET A 422 -4.87 4.64 -17.45
N ILE A 423 -3.98 3.64 -17.52
CA ILE A 423 -3.91 2.69 -18.64
C ILE A 423 -5.01 1.63 -18.54
N TYR A 424 -5.14 0.95 -17.41
CA TYR A 424 -6.10 -0.13 -17.20
C TYR A 424 -6.63 -0.10 -15.76
N HIS A 425 -7.84 0.44 -15.60
CA HIS A 425 -8.37 0.75 -14.28
C HIS A 425 -8.62 -0.51 -13.43
N ASN A 426 -8.29 -0.43 -12.13
CA ASN A 426 -8.47 -1.52 -11.17
C ASN A 426 -9.91 -2.08 -11.03
N ARG A 427 -10.93 -1.45 -11.61
CA ARG A 427 -12.31 -1.94 -11.59
C ARG A 427 -12.48 -3.17 -12.48
N TYR A 428 -11.52 -3.39 -13.38
CA TYR A 428 -11.49 -4.49 -14.32
C TYR A 428 -10.54 -5.61 -13.90
N LEU A 429 -10.04 -5.63 -12.64
CA LEU A 429 -9.09 -6.65 -12.15
C LEU A 429 -9.57 -8.10 -12.33
N ALA A 430 -10.88 -8.33 -12.44
CA ALA A 430 -11.44 -9.66 -12.69
C ALA A 430 -11.34 -10.11 -14.16
N ILE A 431 -11.05 -9.20 -15.09
CA ILE A 431 -10.93 -9.43 -16.54
C ILE A 431 -9.45 -9.65 -16.85
N THR A 432 -9.10 -10.89 -17.17
CA THR A 432 -7.71 -11.31 -17.41
C THR A 432 -7.48 -11.86 -18.83
N ASP A 433 -8.53 -11.99 -19.65
CA ASP A 433 -8.38 -12.32 -21.06
C ASP A 433 -7.92 -11.07 -21.81
N ILE A 434 -6.69 -11.11 -22.34
CA ILE A 434 -6.07 -10.03 -23.13
C ILE A 434 -7.00 -9.56 -24.27
N LYS A 435 -7.79 -10.47 -24.87
CA LYS A 435 -8.73 -10.12 -25.94
C LYS A 435 -9.87 -9.24 -25.45
N GLU A 436 -10.26 -9.36 -24.19
CA GLU A 436 -11.28 -8.54 -23.55
C GLU A 436 -10.68 -7.27 -22.93
N MET A 437 -9.44 -7.33 -22.43
CA MET A 437 -8.78 -6.20 -21.75
C MET A 437 -8.68 -4.95 -22.64
N GLY A 438 -8.37 -5.14 -23.93
CA GLY A 438 -8.08 -4.03 -24.85
C GLY A 438 -9.16 -2.94 -24.87
N GLN A 439 -10.44 -3.31 -24.79
CA GLN A 439 -11.57 -2.38 -24.84
C GLN A 439 -11.68 -1.44 -23.61
N TYR A 440 -11.02 -1.79 -22.50
CA TYR A 440 -11.03 -1.01 -21.27
C TYR A 440 -9.75 -0.18 -21.09
N THR A 441 -8.83 -0.24 -22.06
CA THR A 441 -7.57 0.50 -22.00
C THR A 441 -7.86 2.00 -22.20
N PHE A 442 -7.35 2.84 -21.29
CA PHE A 442 -7.55 4.30 -21.27
C PHE A 442 -9.02 4.75 -21.14
N ASP A 443 -9.91 3.87 -20.68
CA ASP A 443 -11.36 4.13 -20.61
C ASP A 443 -11.77 5.25 -19.63
N ASN A 444 -10.85 5.64 -18.75
CA ASN A 444 -11.01 6.65 -17.72
C ASN A 444 -10.33 7.99 -18.08
N LEU A 445 -9.69 8.08 -19.25
CA LEU A 445 -9.06 9.30 -19.75
C LEU A 445 -9.91 9.96 -20.84
N LYS A 446 -9.81 11.29 -20.92
CA LYS A 446 -10.46 12.06 -22.00
C LYS A 446 -9.54 12.11 -23.22
N GLY A 447 -10.16 11.90 -24.38
CA GLY A 447 -9.64 12.06 -25.73
C GLY A 447 -10.57 11.30 -26.68
#